data_AF-A0A1V1UDL3-F1
#
_entry.id   AF-A0A1V1UDL3-F1
#
_cell.length_a   1.000
_cell.length_b   1.000
_cell.length_c   1.000
_cell.angle_alpha   90.00
_cell.angle_beta   90.00
_cell.angle_gamma   90.00
#
_symmetry.space_group_name_H-M   'P 1'
#
loop_
_entity.id
_entity.type
_entity.pdbx_description
1 polymer ?
#
loop_
_entity_poly.entity_id
_entity_poly.type
_entity_poly.pdbx_seq_one_letter_code
_entity_poly.pdbx_strand_id
1 'polypeptide(L)'
;MSADWLGRAGRLVAAGFFSAGLLAGATQAQAVPSERIEAFVAVMAEHGCRMSPFRADEVMPGAGFDDKAETKAITEQLITEERARILDGQLVVFGGVCGGKLDYSGRERFFAAIADNNCVMTIDEAKLLLPRVGVEMTEVQLLMDKMLRMAEIRLSSDETAVFLEEGLCQKFMGLSPQMMASTPETAVEPRSADVLRADFIAYMQGVGCSLTRTEADRQLPAAGFTTKELRPVIGAMLQAGEAEMNVAQDSLTISEELCPR
;
A
#
# COMPACT_ATOMS: atom_id res chain seq x y z
N MET A 1 -28.09 59.28 -30.42
CA MET A 1 -27.70 60.69 -30.20
C MET A 1 -26.71 60.65 -29.04
N SER A 2 -25.41 60.53 -29.34
CA SER A 2 -24.43 61.63 -29.40
C SER A 2 -24.17 62.20 -27.99
N ALA A 3 -22.95 62.34 -27.47
CA ALA A 3 -21.68 62.54 -28.15
C ALA A 3 -20.47 62.20 -27.25
N ASP A 4 -19.40 61.74 -27.88
CA ASP A 4 -17.99 61.93 -27.50
C ASP A 4 -17.66 63.38 -27.16
N TRP A 5 -16.78 63.62 -26.17
CA TRP A 5 -15.84 64.75 -26.19
C TRP A 5 -14.55 64.41 -25.39
N LEU A 6 -13.47 64.17 -26.14
CA LEU A 6 -12.09 64.71 -26.02
C LEU A 6 -11.54 64.97 -24.60
N GLY A 7 -10.40 64.44 -24.17
CA GLY A 7 -9.11 64.39 -24.87
C GLY A 7 -8.13 65.41 -24.26
N ARG A 8 -7.07 64.95 -23.58
CA ARG A 8 -5.83 65.74 -23.40
C ARG A 8 -4.62 64.83 -23.18
N ALA A 9 -3.71 64.92 -24.14
CA ALA A 9 -2.35 64.41 -24.10
C ALA A 9 -1.43 65.34 -23.30
N GLY A 10 -0.41 64.77 -22.67
CA GLY A 10 0.72 65.51 -22.07
C GLY A 10 1.80 64.54 -21.60
N ARG A 11 2.94 64.57 -22.30
CA ARG A 11 4.09 63.64 -22.23
C ARG A 11 5.15 64.03 -21.17
N LEU A 12 5.91 63.00 -20.73
CA LEU A 12 7.32 62.98 -20.30
C LEU A 12 7.66 63.71 -18.97
N VAL A 13 8.46 63.21 -18.03
CA VAL A 13 9.83 62.69 -18.10
C VAL A 13 10.13 61.77 -16.88
N ALA A 14 11.05 60.82 -17.09
CA ALA A 14 11.57 59.81 -16.17
C ALA A 14 12.33 60.33 -14.93
N ALA A 15 12.28 59.59 -13.83
CA ALA A 15 13.42 59.34 -12.92
C ALA A 15 13.07 58.18 -11.98
N GLY A 16 13.99 57.21 -11.87
CA GLY A 16 13.70 55.87 -11.36
C GLY A 16 13.51 55.75 -9.84
N PHE A 17 12.96 54.59 -9.47
CA PHE A 17 13.28 53.90 -8.24
C PHE A 17 13.40 52.41 -8.54
N PHE A 18 14.61 51.89 -8.34
CA PHE A 18 14.90 50.47 -8.24
C PHE A 18 14.09 49.90 -7.07
N SER A 19 13.03 49.15 -7.35
CA SER A 19 12.47 48.21 -6.39
C SER A 19 12.91 46.81 -6.80
N ALA A 20 14.09 46.43 -6.27
CA ALA A 20 14.44 45.03 -6.10
C ALA A 20 13.47 44.43 -5.08
N GLY A 21 12.61 43.52 -5.54
CA GLY A 21 11.62 42.84 -4.71
C GLY A 21 11.46 41.41 -5.18
N LEU A 22 12.34 40.55 -4.68
CA LEU A 22 12.23 39.10 -4.54
C LEU A 22 11.00 38.45 -5.20
N LEU A 23 11.16 38.00 -6.45
CA LEU A 23 10.31 36.94 -6.98
C LEU A 23 10.64 35.68 -6.19
N ALA A 24 9.78 35.38 -5.22
CA ALA A 24 9.71 34.10 -4.55
C ALA A 24 9.71 33.01 -5.62
N GLY A 25 10.79 32.24 -5.66
CA GLY A 25 10.85 31.02 -6.44
C GLY A 25 9.74 30.10 -5.96
N ALA A 26 8.68 29.99 -6.76
CA ALA A 26 7.80 28.84 -6.69
C ALA A 26 8.69 27.62 -6.95
N THR A 27 9.03 26.92 -5.88
CA THR A 27 9.59 25.57 -5.93
C THR A 27 8.51 24.72 -6.57
N GLN A 28 8.55 24.63 -7.90
CA GLN A 28 7.78 23.63 -8.61
C GLN A 28 8.27 22.29 -8.08
N ALA A 29 7.40 21.56 -7.39
CA ALA A 29 7.61 20.14 -7.15
C ALA A 29 7.89 19.53 -8.53
N GLN A 30 9.15 19.19 -8.78
CA GLN A 30 9.54 18.59 -10.04
C GLN A 30 8.82 17.26 -10.11
N ALA A 31 7.82 17.18 -11.00
CA ALA A 31 7.11 15.95 -11.26
C ALA A 31 8.15 14.90 -11.67
N VAL A 32 8.15 13.75 -10.98
CA VAL A 32 9.09 12.68 -11.27
C VAL A 32 8.82 12.19 -12.69
N PRO A 33 9.84 12.05 -13.56
CA PRO A 33 9.64 11.52 -14.90
C PRO A 33 9.04 10.12 -14.87
N SER A 34 8.00 9.86 -15.67
CA SER A 34 7.33 8.55 -15.71
C SER A 34 8.30 7.40 -16.02
N GLU A 35 9.34 7.64 -16.84
CA GLU A 35 10.38 6.65 -17.13
C GLU A 35 11.18 6.23 -15.89
N ARG A 36 11.42 7.15 -14.96
CA ARG A 36 12.13 6.86 -13.69
C ARG A 36 11.25 6.06 -12.75
N ILE A 37 9.95 6.35 -12.73
CA ILE A 37 8.97 5.59 -11.95
C ILE A 37 8.93 4.14 -12.44
N GLU A 38 8.81 3.91 -13.75
CA GLU A 38 8.77 2.55 -14.29
C GLU A 38 10.09 1.80 -14.10
N ALA A 39 11.24 2.48 -14.19
CA ALA A 39 12.53 1.89 -13.84
C ALA A 39 12.60 1.49 -12.36
N PHE A 40 12.07 2.31 -11.44
CA PHE A 40 12.02 1.99 -10.02
C PHE A 40 11.12 0.77 -9.75
N VAL A 41 9.95 0.72 -10.39
CA VAL A 41 9.03 -0.42 -10.32
C VAL A 41 9.67 -1.70 -10.85
N ALA A 42 10.48 -1.61 -11.92
CA ALA A 42 11.22 -2.76 -12.44
C ALA A 42 12.22 -3.32 -11.43
N VAL A 43 12.98 -2.47 -10.74
CA VAL A 43 13.90 -2.88 -9.66
C VAL A 43 13.12 -3.55 -8.52
N MET A 44 11.99 -2.97 -8.13
CA MET A 44 11.11 -3.58 -7.12
C MET A 44 10.63 -4.96 -7.57
N ALA A 45 10.35 -5.16 -8.86
CA ALA A 45 9.92 -6.45 -9.41
C ALA A 45 10.97 -7.54 -9.34
N GLU A 46 12.24 -7.21 -9.57
CA GLU A 46 13.36 -8.13 -9.39
C GLU A 46 13.50 -8.61 -7.94
N HIS A 47 12.93 -7.87 -6.99
CA HIS A 47 12.95 -8.18 -5.57
C HIS A 47 11.59 -8.61 -5.00
N GLY A 48 10.71 -9.14 -5.85
CA GLY A 48 9.43 -9.69 -5.41
C GLY A 48 8.42 -8.62 -4.95
N CYS A 49 8.57 -7.39 -5.46
CA CYS A 49 7.58 -6.31 -5.35
C CYS A 49 7.33 -5.77 -3.96
N ARG A 50 8.21 -6.16 -3.05
CA ARG A 50 8.20 -5.78 -1.66
C ARG A 50 9.64 -5.57 -1.24
N MET A 51 9.91 -4.42 -0.65
CA MET A 51 11.26 -4.06 -0.22
C MET A 51 11.23 -3.33 1.11
N SER A 52 12.04 -3.79 2.05
CA SER A 52 12.27 -3.08 3.31
C SER A 52 13.16 -1.86 3.08
N PRO A 53 13.11 -0.84 3.96
CA PRO A 53 13.98 0.33 3.87
C PRO A 53 15.48 -0.05 3.89
N PHE A 54 15.84 -1.03 4.70
CA PHE A 54 17.23 -1.54 4.77
C PHE A 54 17.66 -2.15 3.43
N ARG A 55 16.83 -3.00 2.84
CA ARG A 55 17.13 -3.62 1.54
C ARG A 55 17.13 -2.60 0.41
N ALA A 56 16.27 -1.58 0.48
CA ALA A 56 16.27 -0.48 -0.47
C ALA A 56 17.58 0.31 -0.42
N ASP A 57 18.12 0.57 0.77
CA ASP A 57 19.41 1.25 0.93
C ASP A 57 20.59 0.45 0.35
N GLU A 58 20.49 -0.89 0.28
CA GLU A 58 21.52 -1.74 -0.33
C GLU A 58 21.36 -1.87 -1.85
N VAL A 59 20.12 -2.02 -2.34
CA VAL A 59 19.83 -2.37 -3.73
C VAL A 59 19.68 -1.14 -4.63
N MET A 60 18.96 -0.12 -4.17
CA MET A 60 18.58 1.03 -5.00
C MET A 60 19.79 1.79 -5.57
N PRO A 61 20.88 2.02 -4.82
CA PRO A 61 22.09 2.63 -5.37
C PRO A 61 22.66 1.84 -6.57
N GLY A 62 22.75 0.51 -6.44
CA GLY A 62 23.25 -0.36 -7.51
C GLY A 62 22.40 -0.35 -8.78
N ALA A 63 21.13 0.06 -8.67
CA ALA A 63 20.19 0.20 -9.78
C ALA A 63 20.09 1.65 -10.33
N GLY A 64 20.95 2.57 -9.88
CA GLY A 64 20.96 3.96 -10.31
C GLY A 64 19.90 4.83 -9.62
N PHE A 65 19.51 4.46 -8.40
CA PHE A 65 18.62 5.22 -7.51
C PHE A 65 19.36 5.61 -6.23
N ASP A 66 20.58 6.17 -6.38
CA ASP A 66 21.44 6.59 -5.26
C ASP A 66 20.89 7.81 -4.50
N ASP A 67 20.07 8.63 -5.16
CA ASP A 67 19.49 9.82 -4.57
C ASP A 67 18.25 9.48 -3.72
N LYS A 68 18.40 9.67 -2.40
CA LYS A 68 17.30 9.48 -1.44
C LYS A 68 16.15 10.46 -1.64
N ALA A 69 16.40 11.65 -2.19
CA ALA A 69 15.33 12.60 -2.49
C ALA A 69 14.48 12.12 -3.68
N GLU A 70 15.14 11.57 -4.71
CA GLU A 70 14.47 10.99 -5.88
C GLU A 70 13.62 9.77 -5.51
N THR A 71 14.20 8.78 -4.82
CA THR A 71 13.49 7.57 -4.38
C THR A 71 12.30 7.88 -3.48
N LYS A 72 12.45 8.88 -2.60
CA LYS A 72 11.34 9.38 -1.78
C LYS A 72 10.24 9.98 -2.64
N ALA A 73 10.57 10.86 -3.60
CA ALA A 73 9.58 11.47 -4.48
C ALA A 73 8.84 10.42 -5.34
N ILE A 74 9.55 9.44 -5.89
CA ILE A 74 8.95 8.30 -6.61
C ILE A 74 8.00 7.53 -5.69
N THR A 75 8.44 7.22 -4.47
CA THR A 75 7.63 6.46 -3.50
C THR A 75 6.35 7.21 -3.12
N GLU A 76 6.46 8.51 -2.82
CA GLU A 76 5.31 9.36 -2.50
C GLU A 76 4.33 9.45 -3.68
N GLN A 77 4.84 9.56 -4.90
CA GLN A 77 4.01 9.56 -6.11
C GLN A 77 3.31 8.22 -6.31
N LEU A 78 4.02 7.09 -6.21
CA LEU A 78 3.42 5.76 -6.32
C LEU A 78 2.35 5.51 -5.26
N ILE A 79 2.56 5.97 -4.02
CA ILE A 79 1.55 5.88 -2.95
C ILE A 79 0.33 6.74 -3.28
N THR A 80 0.54 7.96 -3.77
CA THR A 80 -0.53 8.89 -4.17
C THR A 80 -1.35 8.33 -5.32
N GLU A 81 -0.70 7.68 -6.28
CA GLU A 81 -1.32 6.98 -7.41
C GLU A 81 -1.93 5.62 -7.02
N GLU A 82 -1.89 5.25 -5.74
CA GLU A 82 -2.37 3.96 -5.22
C GLU A 82 -1.64 2.74 -5.85
N ARG A 83 -0.46 2.97 -6.45
CA ARG A 83 0.43 1.97 -7.05
C ARG A 83 1.50 1.45 -6.08
N ALA A 84 1.58 1.98 -4.86
CA ALA A 84 2.40 1.43 -3.80
C ALA A 84 1.79 1.69 -2.42
N ARG A 85 2.16 0.90 -1.42
CA ARG A 85 1.78 1.10 -0.01
C ARG A 85 2.91 0.68 0.90
N ILE A 86 2.94 1.26 2.10
CA ILE A 86 3.81 0.77 3.16
C ILE A 86 3.03 -0.24 4.00
N LEU A 87 3.42 -1.51 3.94
CA LEU A 87 2.84 -2.61 4.72
C LEU A 87 3.91 -3.21 5.63
N ASP A 88 3.64 -3.22 6.93
CA ASP A 88 4.58 -3.68 7.96
C ASP A 88 5.98 -3.02 7.87
N GLY A 89 6.01 -1.72 7.54
CA GLY A 89 7.24 -0.94 7.39
C GLY A 89 8.01 -1.20 6.10
N GLN A 90 7.45 -1.96 5.15
CA GLN A 90 8.04 -2.24 3.85
C GLN A 90 7.25 -1.59 2.73
N LEU A 91 7.95 -1.09 1.71
CA LEU A 91 7.32 -0.60 0.49
C LEU A 91 6.88 -1.79 -0.35
N VAL A 92 5.58 -1.86 -0.64
CA VAL A 92 4.99 -2.84 -1.54
C VAL A 92 4.48 -2.10 -2.76
N VAL A 93 4.94 -2.51 -3.94
CA VAL A 93 4.55 -1.90 -5.22
C VAL A 93 3.56 -2.82 -5.93
N PHE A 94 2.53 -2.22 -6.49
CA PHE A 94 1.43 -2.89 -7.19
C PHE A 94 1.39 -2.46 -8.65
N GLY A 95 0.97 -3.38 -9.52
CA GLY A 95 0.79 -3.14 -10.95
C GLY A 95 2.05 -3.32 -11.79
N GLY A 96 1.88 -3.24 -13.12
CA GLY A 96 2.94 -3.46 -14.10
C GLY A 96 3.58 -4.85 -13.98
N VAL A 97 4.91 -4.88 -13.98
CA VAL A 97 5.72 -6.11 -13.85
C VAL A 97 5.66 -6.74 -12.46
N CYS A 98 5.11 -6.04 -11.47
CA CYS A 98 5.16 -6.46 -10.08
C CYS A 98 4.08 -7.47 -9.63
N GLY A 99 3.28 -7.96 -10.56
CA GLY A 99 2.30 -9.03 -10.30
C GLY A 99 1.09 -8.57 -9.46
N GLY A 100 -0.13 -8.99 -9.79
CA GLY A 100 -0.68 -8.99 -11.14
C GLY A 100 -1.16 -7.58 -11.50
N LYS A 101 -1.86 -7.47 -12.61
CA LYS A 101 -2.86 -6.40 -12.74
C LYS A 101 -3.81 -6.50 -11.55
N LEU A 102 -3.50 -5.78 -10.48
CA LEU A 102 -4.51 -4.90 -9.95
C LEU A 102 -4.63 -3.80 -10.99
N ASP A 103 -5.36 -4.09 -12.08
CA ASP A 103 -5.95 -3.05 -12.93
C ASP A 103 -6.84 -2.12 -12.07
N TYR A 104 -7.07 -2.50 -10.81
CA TYR A 104 -8.00 -1.94 -9.87
C TYR A 104 -7.37 -1.77 -8.48
N SER A 105 -7.36 -0.54 -7.98
CA SER A 105 -6.93 -0.23 -6.61
C SER A 105 -7.83 -0.92 -5.56
N GLY A 106 -7.44 -0.90 -4.27
CA GLY A 106 -8.30 -1.44 -3.20
C GLY A 106 -9.69 -0.80 -3.16
N ARG A 107 -9.76 0.49 -3.51
CA ARG A 107 -11.03 1.22 -3.67
C ARG A 107 -11.85 0.71 -4.85
N GLU A 108 -11.22 0.44 -5.99
CA GLU A 108 -11.91 -0.06 -7.19
C GLU A 108 -12.39 -1.50 -7.00
N ARG A 109 -11.65 -2.32 -6.25
CA ARG A 109 -12.06 -3.67 -5.83
C ARG A 109 -13.22 -3.64 -4.85
N PHE A 110 -13.22 -2.66 -3.93
CA PHE A 110 -14.36 -2.39 -3.06
C PHE A 110 -15.61 -2.00 -3.88
N PHE A 111 -15.46 -1.15 -4.91
CA PHE A 111 -16.57 -0.79 -5.79
C PHE A 111 -17.10 -1.97 -6.59
N ALA A 112 -16.24 -2.82 -7.14
CA ALA A 112 -16.68 -4.02 -7.84
C ALA A 112 -17.45 -4.98 -6.94
N ALA A 113 -17.01 -5.17 -5.70
CA ALA A 113 -17.72 -6.02 -4.74
C ALA A 113 -19.15 -5.49 -4.44
N ILE A 114 -19.31 -4.17 -4.30
CA ILE A 114 -20.66 -3.58 -4.10
C ILE A 114 -21.47 -3.64 -5.40
N ALA A 115 -20.86 -3.35 -6.55
CA ALA A 115 -21.53 -3.35 -7.84
C ALA A 115 -22.10 -4.73 -8.19
N ASP A 116 -21.31 -5.79 -7.95
CA ASP A 116 -21.74 -7.17 -8.16
C ASP A 116 -22.74 -7.67 -7.10
N ASN A 117 -22.86 -6.95 -5.98
CA ASN A 117 -23.92 -7.15 -4.98
C ASN A 117 -25.13 -6.23 -5.21
N ASN A 118 -25.49 -5.95 -6.46
CA ASN A 118 -26.61 -5.09 -6.84
C ASN A 118 -26.48 -3.63 -6.35
N CYS A 119 -25.27 -3.07 -6.41
CA CYS A 119 -24.95 -1.70 -5.99
C CYS A 119 -25.18 -1.39 -4.50
N VAL A 120 -25.47 -2.40 -3.68
CA VAL A 120 -25.72 -2.25 -2.24
C VAL A 120 -24.98 -3.34 -1.49
N MET A 121 -24.37 -3.03 -0.35
CA MET A 121 -23.70 -4.04 0.45
C MET A 121 -23.84 -3.73 1.93
N THR A 122 -24.35 -4.69 2.68
CA THR A 122 -24.40 -4.65 4.14
C THR A 122 -23.05 -4.99 4.75
N ILE A 123 -22.86 -4.65 6.03
CA ILE A 123 -21.63 -4.98 6.76
C ILE A 123 -21.36 -6.50 6.79
N ASP A 124 -22.40 -7.32 6.91
CA ASP A 124 -22.24 -8.78 6.98
C ASP A 124 -21.90 -9.38 5.62
N GLU A 125 -22.48 -8.86 4.54
CA GLU A 125 -22.07 -9.21 3.18
C GLU A 125 -20.64 -8.75 2.89
N ALA A 126 -20.25 -7.55 3.34
CA ALA A 126 -18.91 -7.02 3.18
C ALA A 126 -17.84 -7.94 3.78
N LYS A 127 -18.08 -8.48 4.99
CA LYS A 127 -17.19 -9.47 5.63
C LYS A 127 -16.98 -10.72 4.79
N LEU A 128 -17.98 -11.11 3.99
CA LEU A 128 -17.94 -12.33 3.16
C LEU A 128 -17.38 -12.08 1.75
N LEU A 129 -17.68 -10.91 1.18
CA LEU A 129 -17.39 -10.59 -0.22
C LEU A 129 -16.03 -9.91 -0.42
N LEU A 130 -15.67 -8.98 0.47
CA LEU A 130 -14.45 -8.18 0.31
C LEU A 130 -13.16 -9.00 0.36
N PRO A 131 -13.00 -10.00 1.25
CA PRO A 131 -11.80 -10.83 1.23
C PRO A 131 -11.59 -11.56 -0.09
N ARG A 132 -12.68 -11.89 -0.81
CA ARG A 132 -12.61 -12.60 -2.10
C ARG A 132 -11.96 -11.75 -3.18
N VAL A 133 -12.23 -10.45 -3.18
CA VAL A 133 -11.60 -9.49 -4.08
C VAL A 133 -10.30 -8.92 -3.49
N GLY A 134 -9.78 -9.49 -2.40
CA GLY A 134 -8.53 -9.03 -1.78
C GLY A 134 -8.61 -7.66 -1.11
N VAL A 135 -9.79 -7.30 -0.58
CA VAL A 135 -10.04 -6.07 0.18
C VAL A 135 -10.28 -6.44 1.64
N GLU A 136 -9.57 -5.81 2.56
CA GLU A 136 -9.70 -6.03 4.00
C GLU A 136 -10.65 -4.99 4.63
N MET A 137 -11.42 -5.40 5.64
CA MET A 137 -12.40 -4.52 6.30
C MET A 137 -11.77 -3.28 6.95
N THR A 138 -10.56 -3.43 7.52
CA THR A 138 -9.82 -2.31 8.12
C THR A 138 -9.39 -1.29 7.08
N GLU A 139 -9.09 -1.72 5.86
CA GLU A 139 -8.78 -0.83 4.74
C GLU A 139 -10.02 -0.03 4.31
N VAL A 140 -11.18 -0.69 4.20
CA VAL A 140 -12.44 -0.04 3.85
C VAL A 140 -12.81 1.06 4.84
N GLN A 141 -12.63 0.82 6.14
CA GLN A 141 -12.93 1.82 7.18
C GLN A 141 -12.14 3.12 6.98
N LEU A 142 -10.86 3.01 6.59
CA LEU A 142 -10.02 4.18 6.32
C LEU A 142 -10.43 4.92 5.03
N LEU A 143 -10.98 4.19 4.06
CA LEU A 143 -11.40 4.75 2.77
C LEU A 143 -12.83 5.32 2.81
N MET A 144 -13.70 4.80 3.68
CA MET A 144 -15.12 5.15 3.78
C MET A 144 -15.35 6.65 3.91
N ASP A 145 -14.62 7.31 4.80
CA ASP A 145 -14.74 8.76 5.05
C ASP A 145 -14.38 9.60 3.80
N LYS A 146 -13.35 9.17 3.04
CA LYS A 146 -12.99 9.81 1.76
C LYS A 146 -14.08 9.58 0.70
N MET A 147 -14.58 8.36 0.56
CA MET A 147 -15.59 8.00 -0.46
C MET A 147 -16.93 8.71 -0.20
N LEU A 148 -17.32 8.88 1.07
CA LEU A 148 -18.51 9.67 1.44
C LEU A 148 -18.37 11.14 1.06
N ARG A 149 -17.21 11.75 1.36
CA ARG A 149 -16.93 13.15 0.98
C ARG A 149 -16.96 13.38 -0.52
N MET A 150 -16.47 12.40 -1.29
CA MET A 150 -16.45 12.45 -2.76
C MET A 150 -17.79 12.06 -3.40
N ALA A 151 -18.80 11.72 -2.59
CA ALA A 151 -20.10 11.22 -3.03
C ALA A 151 -20.02 9.96 -3.93
N GLU A 152 -18.95 9.17 -3.77
CA GLU A 152 -18.75 7.89 -4.49
C GLU A 152 -19.66 6.80 -3.90
N ILE A 153 -20.00 6.91 -2.62
CA ILE A 153 -20.91 6.02 -1.90
C ILE A 153 -21.85 6.80 -0.98
N ARG A 154 -22.93 6.15 -0.54
CA ARG A 154 -23.87 6.65 0.47
C ARG A 154 -24.13 5.58 1.52
N LEU A 155 -24.40 5.99 2.75
CA LEU A 155 -24.86 5.09 3.80
C LEU A 155 -26.39 5.07 3.87
N SER A 156 -26.96 3.95 4.28
CA SER A 156 -28.35 3.88 4.74
C SER A 156 -28.57 4.78 5.96
N SER A 157 -29.83 5.09 6.26
CA SER A 157 -30.18 5.95 7.42
C SER A 157 -29.79 5.37 8.78
N ASP A 158 -29.60 4.05 8.85
CA ASP A 158 -29.14 3.29 10.01
C ASP A 158 -27.65 2.91 9.91
N GLU A 159 -26.94 3.37 8.87
CA GLU A 159 -25.51 3.11 8.61
C GLU A 159 -25.13 1.62 8.49
N THR A 160 -26.09 0.73 8.26
CA THR A 160 -25.88 -0.73 8.12
C THR A 160 -25.57 -1.18 6.70
N ALA A 161 -25.87 -0.34 5.70
CA ALA A 161 -25.66 -0.62 4.29
C ALA A 161 -24.94 0.53 3.57
N VAL A 162 -24.07 0.15 2.64
CA VAL A 162 -23.36 1.05 1.73
C VAL A 162 -23.99 0.93 0.35
N PHE A 163 -24.36 2.05 -0.25
CA PHE A 163 -24.84 2.17 -1.62
C PHE A 163 -23.76 2.80 -2.48
N LEU A 164 -23.45 2.17 -3.61
CA LEU A 164 -22.54 2.73 -4.59
C LEU A 164 -23.28 3.74 -5.48
N GLU A 165 -22.60 4.82 -5.88
CA GLU A 165 -23.13 5.76 -6.86
C GLU A 165 -23.45 5.05 -8.19
N GLU A 166 -24.48 5.51 -8.91
CA GLU A 166 -25.05 4.79 -10.06
C GLU A 166 -24.05 4.63 -11.21
N GLY A 167 -23.33 5.69 -11.57
CA GLY A 167 -22.30 5.64 -12.61
C GLY A 167 -21.13 4.74 -12.24
N LEU A 168 -20.72 4.74 -10.97
CA LEU A 168 -19.72 3.80 -10.46
C LEU A 168 -20.23 2.36 -10.47
N CYS A 169 -21.47 2.12 -10.06
CA CYS A 169 -22.02 0.78 -10.07
C CYS A 169 -22.04 0.17 -11.46
N GLN A 170 -22.53 0.92 -12.46
CA GLN A 170 -22.53 0.45 -13.85
C GLN A 170 -21.12 0.20 -14.37
N LYS A 171 -20.15 1.06 -14.00
CA LYS A 171 -18.75 0.94 -14.42
C LYS A 171 -18.08 -0.32 -13.88
N PHE A 172 -18.34 -0.68 -12.62
CA PHE A 172 -17.62 -1.75 -11.92
C PHE A 172 -18.35 -3.10 -11.89
N MET A 173 -19.56 -3.17 -12.45
CA MET A 173 -20.33 -4.41 -12.55
C MET A 173 -19.61 -5.45 -13.43
N GLY A 174 -19.57 -6.69 -12.95
CA GLY A 174 -18.95 -7.85 -13.58
C GLY A 174 -17.44 -7.97 -13.39
N LEU A 175 -16.82 -7.10 -12.59
CA LEU A 175 -15.36 -7.06 -12.43
C LEU A 175 -14.84 -7.91 -11.25
N SER A 176 -15.65 -8.23 -10.24
CA SER A 176 -15.19 -9.01 -9.08
C SER A 176 -14.61 -10.38 -9.46
N PRO A 177 -15.20 -11.17 -10.39
CA PRO A 177 -14.62 -12.46 -10.80
C PRO A 177 -13.23 -12.35 -11.42
N GLN A 178 -12.98 -11.25 -12.15
CA GLN A 178 -11.67 -11.00 -12.77
C GLN A 178 -10.65 -10.63 -11.69
N MET A 179 -11.06 -9.83 -10.71
CA MET A 179 -10.23 -9.44 -9.56
C MET A 179 -9.88 -10.65 -8.66
N MET A 180 -10.83 -11.56 -8.47
CA MET A 180 -10.61 -12.83 -7.75
C MET A 180 -9.56 -13.68 -8.46
N ALA A 181 -9.62 -13.81 -9.79
CA ALA A 181 -8.65 -14.58 -10.57
C ALA A 181 -7.23 -13.97 -10.58
N SER A 182 -7.11 -12.66 -10.34
CA SER A 182 -5.83 -11.95 -10.23
C SER A 182 -5.29 -11.87 -8.78
N THR A 183 -6.05 -12.31 -7.80
CA THR A 183 -5.62 -12.37 -6.39
C THR A 183 -4.87 -13.68 -6.19
N PRO A 184 -3.60 -13.68 -5.71
CA PRO A 184 -2.92 -14.92 -5.39
C PRO A 184 -3.72 -15.67 -4.33
N GLU A 185 -4.38 -16.75 -4.74
CA GLU A 185 -4.99 -17.70 -3.82
C GLU A 185 -3.90 -18.22 -2.89
N THR A 186 -4.02 -17.92 -1.60
CA THR A 186 -3.63 -18.89 -0.60
C THR A 186 -4.70 -18.89 0.47
N ALA A 187 -5.91 -19.32 0.06
CA ALA A 187 -6.91 -19.86 0.97
C ALA A 187 -6.44 -21.26 1.42
N VAL A 188 -5.36 -21.31 2.19
CA VAL A 188 -5.09 -22.47 3.05
C VAL A 188 -6.08 -22.37 4.20
N GLU A 189 -6.78 -23.45 4.54
CA GLU A 189 -7.61 -23.44 5.75
C GLU A 189 -6.76 -22.98 6.94
N PRO A 190 -7.23 -21.99 7.73
CA PRO A 190 -6.44 -21.44 8.82
C PRO A 190 -6.12 -22.55 9.82
N ARG A 191 -4.83 -22.87 9.95
CA ARG A 191 -4.33 -23.80 10.97
C ARG A 191 -4.68 -23.26 12.35
N SER A 192 -5.01 -24.15 13.29
CA SER A 192 -5.17 -23.72 14.68
C SER A 192 -3.84 -23.17 15.21
N ALA A 193 -3.92 -22.23 16.16
CA ALA A 193 -2.74 -21.57 16.72
C ALA A 193 -1.72 -22.59 17.29
N ASP A 194 -2.21 -23.68 17.90
CA ASP A 194 -1.35 -24.73 18.48
C ASP A 194 -0.60 -25.51 17.41
N VAL A 195 -1.27 -25.88 16.31
CA VAL A 195 -0.65 -26.58 15.17
C VAL A 195 0.36 -25.66 14.51
N LEU A 196 -0.01 -24.40 14.26
CA LEU A 196 0.88 -23.42 13.66
C LEU A 196 2.12 -23.15 14.52
N ARG A 197 1.96 -23.08 15.85
CA ARG A 197 3.06 -22.95 16.81
C ARG A 197 3.99 -24.16 16.76
N ALA A 198 3.44 -25.38 16.76
CA ALA A 198 4.22 -26.61 16.68
C ALA A 198 5.00 -26.71 15.37
N ASP A 199 4.35 -26.43 14.24
CA ASP A 199 4.97 -26.38 12.92
C ASP A 199 6.10 -25.34 12.87
N PHE A 200 5.86 -24.15 13.43
CA PHE A 200 6.85 -23.08 13.47
C PHE A 200 8.07 -23.44 14.31
N ILE A 201 7.88 -24.07 15.48
CA ILE A 201 9.01 -24.56 16.30
C ILE A 201 9.80 -25.62 15.56
N ALA A 202 9.13 -26.59 14.94
CA ALA A 202 9.79 -27.63 14.14
C ALA A 202 10.59 -27.04 12.97
N TYR A 203 10.03 -26.02 12.31
CA TYR A 203 10.74 -25.27 11.29
C TYR A 203 11.98 -24.55 11.84
N MET A 204 11.83 -23.83 12.96
CA MET A 204 12.92 -23.11 13.62
C MET A 204 14.06 -24.05 14.04
N GLN A 205 13.74 -25.26 14.50
CA GLN A 205 14.73 -26.30 14.78
C GLN A 205 15.53 -26.70 13.53
N GLY A 206 14.88 -26.76 12.37
CA GLY A 206 15.53 -27.07 11.08
C GLY A 206 16.49 -26.00 10.58
N VAL A 207 16.33 -24.75 11.03
CA VAL A 207 17.14 -23.59 10.59
C VAL A 207 18.05 -23.04 11.68
N GLY A 208 18.25 -23.79 12.77
CA GLY A 208 19.22 -23.44 13.82
C GLY A 208 18.70 -22.51 14.91
N CYS A 209 17.39 -22.55 15.19
CA CYS A 209 16.73 -21.90 16.32
C CYS A 209 16.73 -20.37 16.34
N SER A 210 17.31 -19.74 15.33
CA SER A 210 17.38 -18.28 15.20
C SER A 210 17.13 -17.90 13.75
N LEU A 211 16.35 -16.84 13.56
CA LEU A 211 16.00 -16.34 12.24
C LEU A 211 16.09 -14.83 12.25
N THR A 212 16.89 -14.25 11.37
CA THR A 212 16.82 -12.81 11.11
C THR A 212 15.55 -12.48 10.36
N ARG A 213 15.11 -11.22 10.40
CA ARG A 213 13.96 -10.75 9.62
C ARG A 213 14.12 -11.00 8.12
N THR A 214 15.31 -10.79 7.58
CA THR A 214 15.60 -11.04 6.17
C THR A 214 15.46 -12.51 5.80
N GLU A 215 15.92 -13.42 6.67
CA GLU A 215 15.74 -14.86 6.48
C GLU A 215 14.28 -15.28 6.65
N ALA A 216 13.56 -14.68 7.60
CA ALA A 216 12.13 -14.88 7.80
C ALA A 216 11.32 -14.58 6.55
N ASP A 217 11.55 -13.41 5.97
CA ASP A 217 10.85 -12.94 4.77
C ASP A 217 11.09 -13.86 3.56
N ARG A 218 12.27 -14.47 3.46
CA ARG A 218 12.60 -15.37 2.35
C ARG A 218 12.10 -16.80 2.57
N GLN A 219 12.27 -17.32 3.78
CA GLN A 219 12.18 -18.76 4.01
C GLN A 219 10.81 -19.18 4.55
N LEU A 220 10.15 -18.35 5.37
CA LEU A 220 8.85 -18.69 5.96
C LEU A 220 7.75 -18.86 4.90
N PRO A 221 7.63 -17.99 3.86
CA PRO A 221 6.65 -18.22 2.80
C PRO A 221 6.89 -19.52 2.03
N ALA A 222 8.16 -19.86 1.76
CA ALA A 222 8.53 -21.09 1.09
C ALA A 222 8.21 -22.35 1.94
N ALA A 223 8.24 -22.20 3.27
CA ALA A 223 7.82 -23.22 4.23
C ALA A 223 6.31 -23.22 4.50
N GLY A 224 5.51 -22.44 3.76
CA GLY A 224 4.06 -22.40 3.87
C GLY A 224 3.54 -21.61 5.07
N PHE A 225 4.36 -20.73 5.66
CA PHE A 225 3.91 -19.80 6.69
C PHE A 225 3.60 -18.43 6.11
N THR A 226 2.53 -17.82 6.61
CA THR A 226 2.23 -16.43 6.34
C THR A 226 2.53 -15.56 7.56
N THR A 227 2.97 -14.33 7.34
CA THR A 227 3.18 -13.36 8.44
C THR A 227 1.87 -13.09 9.21
N LYS A 228 0.73 -13.14 8.51
CA LYS A 228 -0.61 -12.93 9.10
C LYS A 228 -0.93 -13.98 10.16
N GLU A 229 -0.67 -15.25 9.86
CA GLU A 229 -0.92 -16.36 10.77
C GLU A 229 0.12 -16.44 11.89
N LEU A 230 1.41 -16.21 11.58
CA LEU A 230 2.50 -16.33 12.56
C LEU A 230 2.53 -15.20 13.59
N ARG A 231 2.10 -13.98 13.24
CA ARG A 231 2.19 -12.81 14.12
C ARG A 231 1.55 -13.02 15.50
N PRO A 232 0.28 -13.47 15.63
CA PRO A 232 -0.30 -13.74 16.94
C PRO A 232 0.41 -14.87 17.69
N VAL A 233 0.90 -15.90 16.98
CA VAL A 233 1.63 -17.03 17.58
C VAL A 233 2.97 -16.58 18.15
N ILE A 234 3.79 -15.88 17.36
CA ILE A 234 5.07 -15.32 17.82
C ILE A 234 4.85 -14.35 18.98
N GLY A 235 3.80 -13.52 18.92
CA GLY A 235 3.43 -12.63 20.02
C GLY A 235 3.17 -13.38 21.32
N ALA A 236 2.46 -14.51 21.28
CA ALA A 236 2.22 -15.36 22.43
C ALA A 236 3.51 -16.05 22.93
N MET A 237 4.36 -16.52 22.01
CA MET A 237 5.65 -17.14 22.37
C MET A 237 6.59 -16.15 23.08
N LEU A 238 6.66 -14.90 22.60
CA LEU A 238 7.44 -13.83 23.26
C LEU A 238 6.91 -13.55 24.67
N GLN A 239 5.59 -13.52 24.86
CA GLN A 239 4.98 -13.32 26.17
C GLN A 239 5.21 -14.49 27.13
N ALA A 240 5.27 -15.71 26.60
CA ALA A 240 5.52 -16.94 27.35
C ALA A 240 7.03 -17.16 27.66
N GLY A 241 7.93 -16.32 27.13
CA GLY A 241 9.38 -16.50 27.26
C GLY A 241 9.93 -17.65 26.42
N GLU A 242 9.14 -18.14 25.46
CA GLU A 242 9.47 -19.24 24.55
C GLU A 242 10.30 -18.77 23.34
N ALA A 243 10.27 -17.47 23.08
CA ALA A 243 11.09 -16.82 22.09
C ALA A 243 11.57 -15.47 22.64
N GLU A 244 12.68 -14.98 22.09
CA GLU A 244 13.24 -13.67 22.39
C GLU A 244 13.52 -12.93 21.08
N MET A 245 13.19 -11.63 21.08
CA MET A 245 13.48 -10.74 19.96
C MET A 245 14.74 -9.93 20.26
N ASN A 246 15.80 -10.14 19.50
CA ASN A 246 16.98 -9.29 19.52
C ASN A 246 16.77 -8.09 18.60
N VAL A 247 16.44 -6.95 19.20
CA VAL A 247 16.15 -5.70 18.46
C VAL A 247 17.40 -5.15 17.75
N ALA A 248 18.60 -5.39 18.28
CA ALA A 248 19.83 -4.88 17.68
C ALA A 248 20.23 -5.62 16.40
N GLN A 249 19.87 -6.91 16.31
CA GLN A 249 20.18 -7.77 15.17
C GLN A 249 18.95 -8.09 14.31
N ASP A 250 17.79 -7.53 14.66
CA ASP A 250 16.49 -7.78 14.03
C ASP A 250 16.23 -9.28 13.82
N SER A 251 16.45 -10.06 14.90
CA SER A 251 16.35 -11.52 14.88
C SER A 251 15.46 -12.08 15.99
N LEU A 252 14.72 -13.13 15.66
CA LEU A 252 13.93 -13.91 16.60
C LEU A 252 14.69 -15.19 16.93
N THR A 253 14.86 -15.48 18.21
CA THR A 253 15.50 -16.72 18.69
C THR A 253 14.52 -17.49 19.58
N ILE A 254 14.41 -18.80 19.37
CA ILE A 254 13.59 -19.68 20.21
C ILE A 254 14.40 -20.09 21.45
N SER A 255 13.75 -20.22 22.61
CA SER A 255 14.41 -20.61 23.85
C SER A 255 15.05 -22.01 23.76
N GLU A 256 16.12 -22.24 24.53
CA GLU A 256 16.82 -23.54 24.55
C GLU A 256 15.90 -24.71 24.97
N GLU A 257 14.86 -24.45 25.76
CA GLU A 257 13.89 -25.47 26.18
C GLU A 257 13.11 -26.05 25.00
N LEU A 258 12.81 -25.22 24.00
CA LEU A 258 12.07 -25.61 22.80
C LEU A 258 12.98 -25.92 21.62
N CYS A 259 14.24 -25.50 21.69
CA CYS A 259 15.23 -25.66 20.64
C CYS A 259 16.59 -26.07 21.23
N PRO A 260 16.71 -27.31 21.72
CA PRO A 260 17.95 -27.81 22.31
C PRO A 260 19.05 -27.91 21.23
N ARG A 261 20.22 -27.35 21.54
CA ARG A 261 21.41 -27.36 20.67
C ARG A 261 22.23 -28.62 20.82
#